data_AF-A0A0F4Z7Q0-F1
#
_entry.id   AF-A0A0F4Z7Q0-F1
#
_cell.length_a   1.000
_cell.length_b   1.000
_cell.length_c   1.000
_cell.angle_alpha   90.00
_cell.angle_beta   90.00
_cell.angle_gamma   90.00
#
_symmetry.space_group_name_H-M   'P 1'
#
loop_
_entity.id
_entity.type
_entity.pdbx_description
1 polymer ?
#
loop_
_entity_poly.entity_id
_entity_poly.type
_entity_poly.pdbx_seq_one_letter_code
_entity_poly.pdbx_strand_id
1 'polypeptide(L)'
;MPPNCLVQITHFHCQLAEIHALSLYHFTPSKLRAHDEDGGLIHLRRVYSLTDSPPHHRQSLRRLGLELLEKDHPYQCCANCSNRPLLLTSLPSQSRVTRFTMEEETIDRRLPYRVGFPYPLPVLPLYTEAAETAHDLRPLQASIRRILEQYGVRPYFVATPLKFQYRYVQEPLSTSDVRQTAFIECIYEGPHTAHRWVEAATKIRHYLLNEHKPRIKCRLELIDLVYEESRRQAPVFPTKRISIQWEKEGLRQRVIDRIQGRQWKAVNLYYVSRKRFDGARDGQPTVVIEAQDVREDVWWDVLLPEIRAFLPKGVELELRRWREPWN
;
A
#
# COMPACT_ATOMS: atom_id res chain seq x y z
N MET A 1 -33.59 28.74 1.35
CA MET A 1 -32.46 27.79 1.28
C MET A 1 -33.03 26.44 0.89
N PRO A 2 -32.66 25.86 -0.26
CA PRO A 2 -33.33 24.65 -0.74
C PRO A 2 -32.78 23.40 -0.02
N PRO A 3 -33.59 22.33 0.07
CA PRO A 3 -33.23 21.11 0.79
C PRO A 3 -32.31 20.23 -0.08
N ASN A 4 -31.31 19.62 0.57
CA ASN A 4 -30.44 18.64 -0.06
C ASN A 4 -31.24 17.39 -0.44
N CYS A 5 -31.27 17.08 -1.74
CA CYS A 5 -31.78 15.83 -2.28
C CYS A 5 -30.97 14.63 -1.75
N LEU A 6 -31.67 13.70 -1.10
CA LEU A 6 -31.23 12.32 -0.91
C LEU A 6 -31.36 11.59 -2.25
N VAL A 7 -30.24 11.18 -2.84
CA VAL A 7 -30.25 10.23 -3.96
C VAL A 7 -30.33 8.83 -3.36
N GLN A 8 -31.53 8.26 -3.43
CA GLN A 8 -31.79 6.86 -3.11
C GLN A 8 -31.59 6.04 -4.37
N ILE A 9 -30.46 5.32 -4.47
CA ILE A 9 -30.23 4.38 -5.58
C ILE A 9 -30.92 3.06 -5.22
N THR A 10 -32.14 2.87 -5.73
CA THR A 10 -32.78 1.56 -5.85
C THR A 10 -32.36 0.95 -7.19
N HIS A 11 -31.59 -0.14 -7.17
CA HIS A 11 -31.34 -0.93 -8.37
C HIS A 11 -32.45 -1.97 -8.56
N PHE A 12 -33.13 -1.83 -9.70
CA PHE A 12 -34.11 -2.77 -10.22
C PHE A 12 -33.40 -3.92 -10.94
N HIS A 13 -34.02 -5.11 -10.83
CA HIS A 13 -33.67 -6.33 -11.52
C HIS A 13 -33.62 -6.17 -13.04
N CYS A 14 -32.58 -6.71 -13.67
CA CYS A 14 -32.66 -7.17 -15.05
C CYS A 14 -32.10 -8.59 -15.12
N GLN A 15 -32.99 -9.55 -15.40
CA GLN A 15 -32.63 -10.90 -15.80
C GLN A 15 -32.09 -10.85 -17.24
N LEU A 16 -30.94 -11.47 -17.49
CA LEU A 16 -30.63 -12.10 -18.78
C LEU A 16 -29.46 -13.07 -18.62
N ALA A 17 -29.82 -14.35 -18.79
CA ALA A 17 -29.11 -15.48 -19.37
C ALA A 17 -27.65 -15.79 -18.97
N GLU A 18 -27.54 -17.00 -18.42
CA GLU A 18 -26.39 -17.88 -18.22
C GLU A 18 -25.27 -17.78 -19.28
N ILE A 19 -24.07 -17.45 -18.82
CA ILE A 19 -22.81 -17.95 -19.39
C ILE A 19 -21.99 -18.50 -18.23
N HIS A 20 -21.59 -19.77 -18.36
CA HIS A 20 -20.89 -20.56 -17.37
C HIS A 20 -19.66 -19.84 -16.80
N ALA A 21 -19.66 -19.67 -15.48
CA ALA A 21 -18.54 -19.15 -14.70
C ALA A 21 -17.37 -20.14 -14.71
N LEU A 22 -16.31 -19.81 -15.44
CA LEU A 22 -14.97 -20.31 -15.15
C LEU A 22 -14.25 -19.28 -14.26
N SER A 23 -13.91 -19.73 -13.07
CA SER A 23 -13.21 -18.99 -12.01
C SER A 23 -12.02 -18.17 -12.52
N LEU A 24 -12.07 -16.86 -12.31
CA LEU A 24 -10.93 -15.97 -12.51
C LEU A 24 -9.94 -16.13 -11.34
N TYR A 25 -8.83 -16.80 -11.62
CA TYR A 25 -7.65 -16.78 -10.78
C TYR A 25 -6.97 -15.40 -10.85
N HIS A 26 -6.63 -14.86 -9.68
CA HIS A 26 -5.75 -13.70 -9.55
C HIS A 26 -4.40 -13.96 -10.23
N PHE A 27 -4.06 -13.15 -11.24
CA PHE A 27 -2.69 -13.01 -11.72
C PHE A 27 -2.12 -11.67 -11.26
N THR A 28 -0.98 -11.71 -10.58
CA THR A 28 -0.07 -10.57 -10.39
C THR A 28 0.51 -10.13 -11.74
N PRO A 29 0.93 -8.86 -11.91
CA PRO A 29 1.46 -8.39 -13.19
C PRO A 29 2.87 -8.94 -13.41
N SER A 30 2.95 -10.11 -14.02
CA SER A 30 4.22 -10.66 -14.50
C SER A 30 4.09 -11.06 -15.96
N LYS A 31 4.69 -10.21 -16.81
CA LYS A 31 5.10 -10.47 -18.20
C LYS A 31 3.96 -10.75 -19.19
N LEU A 32 3.56 -9.71 -19.93
CA LEU A 32 2.93 -9.88 -21.23
C LEU A 32 3.89 -10.67 -22.13
N ARG A 33 3.45 -11.83 -22.60
CA ARG A 33 4.11 -12.63 -23.63
C ARG A 33 3.33 -12.43 -24.92
N ALA A 34 3.99 -11.94 -25.95
CA ALA A 34 3.46 -11.96 -27.30
C ALA A 34 4.14 -13.11 -28.07
N HIS A 35 3.43 -13.71 -29.01
CA HIS A 35 3.97 -14.70 -29.94
C HIS A 35 3.85 -14.12 -31.35
N ASP A 36 4.82 -14.38 -32.23
CA ASP A 36 4.68 -14.08 -33.66
C ASP A 36 3.82 -15.13 -34.38
N GLU A 37 3.60 -14.91 -35.68
CA GLU A 37 2.78 -15.76 -36.56
C GLU A 37 3.34 -17.19 -36.70
N ASP A 38 4.62 -17.41 -36.39
CA ASP A 38 5.29 -18.71 -36.41
C ASP A 38 5.38 -19.36 -35.01
N GLY A 39 4.74 -18.77 -33.99
CA GLY A 39 4.69 -19.28 -32.62
C GLY A 39 5.92 -18.96 -31.76
N GLY A 40 6.87 -18.16 -32.26
CA GLY A 40 8.05 -17.69 -31.57
C GLY A 40 7.72 -16.75 -30.42
N LEU A 41 8.32 -16.97 -29.24
CA LEU A 41 8.07 -16.16 -28.05
C LEU A 41 8.79 -14.80 -28.15
N ILE A 42 8.04 -13.70 -28.23
CA ILE A 42 8.56 -12.33 -28.22
C ILE A 42 8.68 -11.82 -26.78
N HIS A 43 9.91 -11.56 -26.34
CA HIS A 43 10.18 -10.91 -25.06
C HIS A 43 10.11 -9.38 -25.19
N LEU A 44 8.98 -8.78 -24.79
CA LEU A 44 8.86 -7.32 -24.68
C LEU A 44 9.65 -6.82 -23.45
N ARG A 45 10.85 -6.29 -23.68
CA ARG A 45 11.70 -5.64 -22.67
C ARG A 45 11.81 -4.14 -23.00
N ARG A 46 11.22 -3.30 -22.16
CA ARG A 46 11.32 -1.82 -22.09
C ARG A 46 10.94 -1.03 -23.36
N VAL A 47 10.32 0.12 -23.13
CA VAL A 47 10.00 1.14 -24.15
C VAL A 47 11.30 1.67 -24.73
N TYR A 48 11.53 1.47 -26.03
CA TYR A 48 12.62 2.10 -26.77
C TYR A 48 12.13 3.43 -27.38
N SER A 49 12.99 4.45 -27.38
CA SER A 49 12.87 5.55 -28.34
C SER A 49 13.04 4.97 -29.75
N LEU A 50 12.03 5.15 -30.62
CA LEU A 50 11.98 4.54 -31.96
C LEU A 50 12.89 5.19 -33.00
N THR A 51 13.70 6.17 -32.60
CA THR A 51 14.71 6.79 -33.48
C THR A 51 15.78 5.78 -33.93
N ASP A 52 16.06 4.75 -33.14
CA ASP A 52 17.19 3.84 -33.36
C ASP A 52 16.81 2.40 -33.75
N SER A 53 15.52 2.12 -34.03
CA SER A 53 15.07 0.76 -34.39
C SER A 53 15.29 0.41 -35.87
N PRO A 54 15.76 -0.81 -36.20
CA PRO A 54 15.96 -1.26 -37.58
C PRO A 54 14.69 -1.25 -38.45
N PRO A 55 14.80 -1.07 -39.78
CA PRO A 55 13.65 -0.90 -40.68
C PRO A 55 12.62 -2.03 -40.65
N HIS A 56 13.05 -3.28 -40.49
CA HIS A 56 12.16 -4.45 -40.47
C HIS A 56 11.26 -4.48 -39.23
N HIS A 57 11.70 -3.94 -38.09
CA HIS A 57 10.89 -3.84 -36.88
C HIS A 57 9.77 -2.80 -36.98
N ARG A 58 9.97 -1.73 -37.75
CA ARG A 58 8.95 -0.69 -38.00
C ARG A 58 7.80 -1.22 -38.84
N GLN A 59 8.08 -2.18 -39.73
CA GLN A 59 7.08 -2.76 -40.63
C GLN A 59 6.13 -3.72 -39.90
N SER A 60 6.64 -4.49 -38.92
CA SER A 60 5.82 -5.36 -38.08
C SER A 60 4.89 -4.59 -37.14
N LEU A 61 5.34 -3.44 -36.61
CA LEU A 61 4.51 -2.58 -35.75
C LEU A 61 3.35 -1.93 -36.51
N ARG A 62 3.54 -1.59 -37.80
CA ARG A 62 2.47 -1.06 -38.67
C ARG A 62 1.39 -2.10 -39.01
N ARG A 63 1.73 -3.39 -39.08
CA ARG A 63 0.76 -4.47 -39.36
C ARG A 63 -0.18 -4.75 -38.18
N LEU A 64 0.21 -4.39 -36.96
CA LEU A 64 -0.57 -4.62 -35.73
C LEU A 64 -1.62 -3.53 -35.44
N GLY A 65 -1.90 -2.62 -36.39
CA GLY A 65 -2.97 -1.62 -36.26
C GLY A 65 -2.70 -0.53 -35.22
N LEU A 66 -1.45 -0.36 -34.78
CA LEU A 66 -1.03 0.75 -33.93
C LEU A 66 -0.86 1.99 -34.82
N GLU A 67 -1.84 2.89 -34.81
CA GLU A 67 -1.76 4.17 -35.53
C GLU A 67 -0.63 5.03 -34.96
N LEU A 68 0.25 5.47 -35.88
CA LEU A 68 1.31 6.42 -35.60
C LEU A 68 0.70 7.82 -35.46
N LEU A 69 0.84 8.45 -34.30
CA LEU A 69 0.78 9.91 -34.20
C LEU A 69 2.07 10.46 -34.81
N GLU A 70 2.08 10.63 -36.13
CA GLU A 70 3.09 11.43 -36.83
C GLU A 70 2.87 12.90 -36.44
N LYS A 71 3.76 13.43 -35.59
CA LYS A 71 3.87 14.87 -35.37
C LYS A 71 4.52 15.52 -36.60
N ASP A 72 3.73 15.74 -37.63
CA ASP A 72 4.09 16.67 -38.69
C ASP A 72 3.68 18.09 -38.27
N HIS A 73 4.59 18.78 -37.60
CA HIS A 73 4.59 20.24 -37.59
C HIS A 73 5.87 20.73 -38.29
N PRO A 74 5.75 21.47 -39.41
CA PRO A 74 6.90 22.07 -40.04
C PRO A 74 7.32 23.28 -39.20
N TYR A 75 8.43 23.15 -38.47
CA TYR A 75 9.17 24.34 -38.04
C TYR A 75 9.79 24.96 -39.30
N GLN A 76 9.12 25.97 -39.85
CA GLN A 76 9.77 26.96 -40.71
C GLN A 76 10.86 27.64 -39.87
N CYS A 77 12.12 27.42 -40.25
CA CYS A 77 13.24 28.22 -39.79
C CYS A 77 13.04 29.67 -40.23
N CYS A 78 12.68 30.56 -39.31
CA CYS A 78 12.85 31.99 -39.49
C CYS A 78 14.36 32.31 -39.48
N ALA A 79 14.94 32.43 -40.67
CA ALA A 79 16.23 33.06 -40.88
C ALA A 79 16.09 34.58 -40.71
N ASN A 80 15.95 35.07 -39.47
CA ASN A 80 16.22 36.47 -39.04
C ASN A 80 15.90 36.71 -37.54
N CYS A 81 16.38 35.86 -36.64
CA CYS A 81 16.41 36.18 -35.20
C CYS A 81 17.85 36.40 -34.74
N SER A 82 18.30 37.64 -34.90
CA SER A 82 19.57 38.17 -34.43
C SER A 82 19.64 38.16 -32.90
N ASN A 83 20.74 37.61 -32.37
CA ASN A 83 21.39 37.97 -31.11
C ASN A 83 20.51 38.20 -29.87
N ARG A 84 20.16 37.11 -29.17
CA ARG A 84 20.07 37.10 -27.70
C ARG A 84 20.73 35.83 -27.16
N PRO A 85 21.77 35.93 -26.32
CA PRO A 85 22.29 34.76 -25.63
C PRO A 85 21.22 34.28 -24.65
N LEU A 86 20.69 33.08 -24.89
CA LEU A 86 19.91 32.35 -23.90
C LEU A 86 20.87 32.01 -22.76
N LEU A 87 20.80 32.81 -21.70
CA LEU A 87 21.33 32.44 -20.40
C LEU A 87 20.65 31.13 -19.99
N LEU A 88 21.38 30.03 -20.13
CA LEU A 88 21.16 28.79 -19.40
C LEU A 88 21.24 29.14 -17.91
N THR A 89 20.12 29.56 -17.34
CA THR A 89 19.95 29.59 -15.90
C THR A 89 20.04 28.15 -15.43
N SER A 90 21.20 27.80 -14.90
CA SER A 90 21.45 26.57 -14.16
C SER A 90 20.27 26.30 -13.23
N LEU A 91 19.57 25.18 -13.47
CA LEU A 91 18.64 24.63 -12.50
C LEU A 91 19.37 24.53 -11.15
N PRO A 92 18.81 25.04 -10.04
CA PRO A 92 19.44 24.90 -8.75
C PRO A 92 19.44 23.42 -8.38
N SER A 93 20.57 22.74 -8.61
CA SER A 93 20.91 21.42 -8.08
C SER A 93 21.21 21.53 -6.59
N GLN A 94 20.25 22.03 -5.84
CA GLN A 94 20.24 21.93 -4.39
C GLN A 94 19.05 21.06 -4.01
N SER A 95 19.16 19.77 -4.35
CA SER A 95 18.55 18.74 -3.52
C SER A 95 19.11 18.99 -2.12
N ARG A 96 18.34 19.66 -1.26
CA ARG A 96 18.64 19.75 0.17
C ARG A 96 18.73 18.31 0.66
N VAL A 97 19.95 17.80 0.73
CA VAL A 97 20.27 16.63 1.54
C VAL A 97 19.98 17.09 2.95
N THR A 98 18.75 16.83 3.42
CA THR A 98 18.41 16.95 4.83
C THR A 98 19.41 16.07 5.56
N ARG A 99 20.38 16.70 6.22
CA ARG A 99 21.25 16.04 7.18
C ARG A 99 20.30 15.51 8.25
N PHE A 100 19.96 14.24 8.13
CA PHE A 100 19.35 13.47 9.20
C PHE A 100 20.33 13.53 10.39
N THR A 101 20.04 14.44 11.32
CA THR A 101 20.48 14.30 12.69
C THR A 101 19.90 12.98 13.18
N MET A 102 20.69 12.17 13.90
CA MET A 102 20.17 10.99 14.61
C MET A 102 19.33 11.47 15.81
N GLU A 103 18.33 12.32 15.56
CA GLU A 103 17.22 12.47 16.48
C GLU A 103 16.64 11.07 16.66
N GLU A 104 16.42 10.69 17.91
CA GLU A 104 15.97 9.37 18.32
C GLU A 104 14.69 9.03 17.58
N GLU A 105 14.81 8.33 16.45
CA GLU A 105 13.66 7.89 15.70
C GLU A 105 12.85 6.98 16.61
N THR A 106 11.65 7.44 16.96
CA THR A 106 10.73 6.67 17.78
C THR A 106 10.10 5.57 16.93
N ILE A 107 9.76 4.46 17.58
CA ILE A 107 9.16 3.30 16.93
C ILE A 107 7.64 3.44 16.87
N ASP A 108 7.05 3.16 15.71
CA ASP A 108 5.60 3.11 15.54
C ASP A 108 5.05 1.76 16.00
N ARG A 109 4.06 1.82 16.90
CA ARG A 109 3.37 0.67 17.51
C ARG A 109 1.84 0.81 17.43
N ARG A 110 1.32 1.74 16.64
CA ARG A 110 -0.12 2.09 16.63
C ARG A 110 -1.02 0.95 16.14
N LEU A 111 -0.47 0.04 15.31
CA LEU A 111 -1.15 -1.15 14.82
C LEU A 111 -0.48 -2.40 15.42
N PRO A 112 -1.24 -3.33 16.02
CA PRO A 112 -0.64 -4.44 16.76
C PRO A 112 0.07 -5.48 15.85
N TYR A 113 -0.33 -5.57 14.59
CA TYR A 113 0.26 -6.44 13.56
C TYR A 113 1.29 -5.72 12.68
N ARG A 114 1.72 -4.51 13.07
CA ARG A 114 2.67 -3.69 12.30
C ARG A 114 3.51 -2.82 13.21
N VAL A 115 4.83 -2.96 13.11
CA VAL A 115 5.78 -2.15 13.86
C VAL A 115 6.88 -1.62 12.95
N GLY A 116 7.45 -0.45 13.24
CA GLY A 116 8.58 0.02 12.45
C GLY A 116 9.06 1.42 12.77
N PHE A 117 9.95 1.92 11.91
CA PHE A 117 10.61 3.22 12.05
C PHE A 117 10.54 4.02 10.75
N PRO A 118 10.42 5.37 10.82
CA PRO A 118 10.18 6.15 12.03
C PRO A 118 8.68 6.21 12.39
N TYR A 119 8.36 6.65 13.61
CA TYR A 119 7.02 7.10 13.98
C TYR A 119 6.72 8.51 13.42
N PRO A 120 5.52 8.75 12.88
CA PRO A 120 4.53 7.76 12.48
C PRO A 120 4.89 7.11 11.13
N LEU A 121 4.62 5.80 10.99
CA LEU A 121 4.59 5.12 9.70
C LEU A 121 3.40 5.61 8.85
N PRO A 122 3.49 5.56 7.51
CA PRO A 122 2.36 5.89 6.64
C PRO A 122 1.13 5.01 6.92
N VAL A 123 -0.05 5.59 7.01
CA VAL A 123 -1.30 4.87 7.34
C VAL A 123 -1.72 3.93 6.20
N LEU A 124 -2.20 2.74 6.57
CA LEU A 124 -2.66 1.71 5.64
C LEU A 124 -3.99 2.10 4.94
N PRO A 125 -4.27 1.53 3.75
CA PRO A 125 -3.43 0.59 3.01
C PRO A 125 -2.37 1.32 2.18
N LEU A 126 -1.24 0.67 1.88
CA LEU A 126 -0.15 1.26 1.08
C LEU A 126 -0.06 0.69 -0.33
N TYR A 127 0.58 1.43 -1.23
CA TYR A 127 1.10 0.94 -2.49
C TYR A 127 2.49 0.41 -2.25
N THR A 128 2.81 -0.70 -2.90
CA THR A 128 4.09 -1.37 -2.75
C THR A 128 4.71 -1.59 -4.13
N GLU A 129 5.90 -1.07 -4.32
CA GLU A 129 6.71 -1.31 -5.51
C GLU A 129 8.05 -1.92 -5.11
N ALA A 130 8.55 -2.84 -5.93
CA ALA A 130 9.86 -3.41 -5.72
C ALA A 130 10.93 -2.31 -5.88
N ALA A 131 11.82 -2.16 -4.91
CA ALA A 131 12.99 -1.32 -5.08
C ALA A 131 14.11 -2.13 -5.73
N GLU A 132 14.74 -1.57 -6.75
CA GLU A 132 15.97 -2.16 -7.29
C GLU A 132 17.05 -2.13 -6.20
N THR A 133 17.73 -3.26 -6.01
CA THR A 133 18.82 -3.38 -5.03
C THR A 133 20.09 -3.75 -5.78
N ALA A 134 21.10 -2.89 -5.70
CA ALA A 134 22.37 -3.08 -6.39
C ALA A 134 23.34 -4.03 -5.65
N HIS A 135 22.98 -4.46 -4.43
CA HIS A 135 23.88 -5.16 -3.52
C HIS A 135 23.37 -6.55 -3.15
N ASP A 136 24.31 -7.45 -2.89
CA ASP A 136 24.01 -8.77 -2.34
C ASP A 136 23.44 -8.65 -0.91
N LEU A 137 22.17 -8.98 -0.75
CA LEU A 137 21.46 -8.90 0.52
C LEU A 137 21.63 -10.15 1.39
N ARG A 138 22.29 -11.22 0.91
CA ARG A 138 22.40 -12.50 1.64
C ARG A 138 22.99 -12.34 3.05
N PRO A 139 24.08 -11.58 3.29
CA PRO A 139 24.61 -11.39 4.64
C PRO A 139 23.63 -10.66 5.58
N LEU A 140 22.93 -9.67 5.02
CA LEU A 140 21.93 -8.89 5.74
C LEU A 140 20.71 -9.75 6.11
N GLN A 141 20.22 -10.55 5.17
CA GLN A 141 19.11 -11.48 5.38
C GLN A 141 19.45 -12.53 6.45
N ALA A 142 20.65 -13.10 6.43
CA ALA A 142 21.07 -14.08 7.44
C ALA A 142 21.10 -13.47 8.85
N SER A 143 21.60 -12.24 8.99
CA SER A 143 21.68 -11.56 10.28
C SER A 143 20.30 -11.13 10.79
N ILE A 144 19.46 -10.58 9.92
CA ILE A 144 18.06 -10.26 10.26
C ILE A 144 17.29 -11.51 10.66
N ARG A 145 17.47 -12.63 9.94
CA ARG A 145 16.84 -13.90 10.31
C ARG A 145 17.23 -14.33 11.73
N ARG A 146 18.52 -14.28 12.08
CA ARG A 146 18.97 -14.61 13.44
C ARG A 146 18.35 -13.69 14.50
N ILE A 147 18.22 -12.39 14.21
CA ILE A 147 17.55 -11.45 15.11
C ILE A 147 16.09 -11.85 15.29
N LEU A 148 15.36 -12.12 14.19
CA LEU A 148 13.96 -12.55 14.26
C LEU A 148 13.81 -13.86 15.07
N GLU A 149 14.67 -14.84 14.84
CA GLU A 149 14.73 -16.11 15.58
C GLU A 149 14.98 -15.88 17.08
N GLN A 150 15.95 -15.03 17.43
CA GLN A 150 16.27 -14.70 18.82
C GLN A 150 15.06 -14.17 19.60
N TYR A 151 14.23 -13.33 18.96
CA TYR A 151 13.03 -12.76 19.57
C TYR A 151 11.78 -13.61 19.31
N GLY A 152 11.89 -14.79 18.70
CA GLY A 152 10.74 -15.65 18.40
C GLY A 152 9.72 -15.01 17.45
N VAL A 153 10.17 -14.10 16.57
CA VAL A 153 9.33 -13.49 15.52
C VAL A 153 9.44 -14.34 14.26
N ARG A 154 8.31 -14.87 13.80
CA ARG A 154 8.28 -15.78 12.64
C ARG A 154 8.12 -14.99 11.35
N PRO A 155 9.14 -14.95 10.47
CA PRO A 155 8.98 -14.37 9.14
C PRO A 155 8.09 -15.28 8.29
N TYR A 156 7.30 -14.67 7.40
CA TYR A 156 6.51 -15.42 6.43
C TYR A 156 7.43 -16.15 5.43
N PHE A 157 8.51 -15.50 5.01
CA PHE A 157 9.52 -16.06 4.12
C PHE A 157 10.82 -16.32 4.89
N VAL A 158 11.02 -17.56 5.34
CA VAL A 158 12.17 -17.95 6.18
C VAL A 158 13.52 -17.72 5.48
N ALA A 159 13.61 -18.03 4.18
CA ALA A 159 14.87 -17.90 3.44
C ALA A 159 15.26 -16.44 3.18
N THR A 160 14.27 -15.58 2.91
CA THR A 160 14.46 -14.19 2.46
C THR A 160 13.54 -13.24 3.21
N PRO A 161 13.72 -13.10 4.54
CA PRO A 161 12.77 -12.36 5.38
C PRO A 161 12.77 -10.85 5.08
N LEU A 162 13.87 -10.32 4.55
CA LEU A 162 14.01 -8.90 4.20
C LEU A 162 13.86 -8.67 2.69
N LYS A 163 13.00 -7.71 2.35
CA LYS A 163 12.85 -7.10 1.02
C LYS A 163 13.07 -5.59 1.13
N PHE A 164 13.56 -4.96 0.07
CA PHE A 164 13.52 -3.51 -0.04
C PHE A 164 12.42 -3.10 -1.02
N GLN A 165 11.55 -2.19 -0.58
CA GLN A 165 10.38 -1.78 -1.34
C GLN A 165 10.12 -0.29 -1.17
N TYR A 166 9.51 0.33 -2.18
CA TYR A 166 8.89 1.63 -2.01
C TYR A 166 7.47 1.42 -1.49
N ARG A 167 7.18 1.93 -0.29
CA ARG A 167 5.86 1.85 0.36
C ARG A 167 5.31 3.24 0.59
N TYR A 168 4.22 3.57 -0.09
CA TYR A 168 3.71 4.94 -0.18
C TYR A 168 2.18 5.00 -0.32
N VAL A 169 1.62 6.21 -0.17
CA VAL A 169 0.18 6.46 -0.28
C VAL A 169 -0.13 7.04 -1.67
N GLN A 170 -1.26 6.67 -2.29
CA GLN A 170 -1.65 6.99 -3.68
C GLN A 170 -1.90 8.47 -4.02
N GLU A 171 -1.41 9.41 -3.21
CA GLU A 171 -1.47 10.80 -3.61
C GLU A 171 -0.41 11.06 -4.69
N PRO A 172 -0.56 12.10 -5.53
CA PRO A 172 0.53 12.58 -6.36
C PRO A 172 1.63 13.07 -5.42
N LEU A 173 2.48 12.15 -4.97
CA LEU A 173 3.56 12.48 -4.08
C LEU A 173 4.56 13.30 -4.87
N SER A 174 4.93 14.44 -4.31
CA SER A 174 6.25 14.97 -4.57
C SER A 174 7.24 13.83 -4.36
N THR A 175 8.13 13.63 -5.33
CA THR A 175 9.13 12.54 -5.34
C THR A 175 9.96 12.46 -4.05
N SER A 176 9.92 13.47 -3.19
CA SER A 176 10.54 13.55 -1.87
C SER A 176 10.02 12.54 -0.83
N ASP A 177 8.77 12.06 -0.94
CA ASP A 177 8.14 11.27 0.14
C ASP A 177 8.20 9.75 -0.09
N VAL A 178 8.57 9.35 -1.30
CA VAL A 178 8.81 7.95 -1.66
C VAL A 178 10.16 7.53 -1.08
N ARG A 179 10.11 6.83 0.05
CA ARG A 179 11.29 6.30 0.72
C ARG A 179 11.35 4.79 0.57
N GLN A 180 12.55 4.30 0.32
CA GLN A 180 12.84 2.88 0.40
C GLN A 180 12.60 2.39 1.83
N THR A 181 11.97 1.22 1.94
CA THR A 181 11.59 0.57 3.19
C THR A 181 12.23 -0.82 3.23
N ALA A 182 13.02 -1.09 4.26
CA ALA A 182 13.38 -2.44 4.69
C ALA A 182 12.10 -3.09 5.23
N PHE A 183 11.53 -3.96 4.41
CA PHE A 183 10.22 -4.55 4.59
C PHE A 183 10.36 -6.02 4.95
N ILE A 184 9.74 -6.41 6.07
CA ILE A 184 9.80 -7.76 6.61
C ILE A 184 8.37 -8.23 6.87
N GLU A 185 7.98 -9.30 6.16
CA GLU A 185 6.67 -9.93 6.35
C GLU A 185 6.78 -10.96 7.48
N CYS A 186 5.95 -10.80 8.50
CA CYS A 186 5.94 -11.64 9.70
C CYS A 186 4.54 -12.21 9.95
N ILE A 187 4.46 -13.29 10.72
CA ILE A 187 3.18 -13.88 11.17
C ILE A 187 2.85 -13.31 12.54
N TYR A 188 1.74 -12.58 12.65
CA TYR A 188 1.30 -12.00 13.91
C TYR A 188 0.43 -13.00 14.68
N GLU A 189 0.99 -13.54 15.76
CA GLU A 189 0.37 -14.59 16.59
C GLU A 189 -0.58 -14.01 17.67
N GLY A 190 -0.76 -12.69 17.70
CA GLY A 190 -1.68 -12.00 18.60
C GLY A 190 -1.00 -11.08 19.62
N PRO A 191 -1.78 -10.38 20.47
CA PRO A 191 -1.30 -9.26 21.29
C PRO A 191 -0.14 -9.60 22.23
N HIS A 192 -0.09 -10.84 22.72
CA HIS A 192 0.97 -11.32 23.60
C HIS A 192 2.36 -11.35 22.93
N THR A 193 2.43 -11.32 21.60
CA THR A 193 3.71 -11.30 20.84
C THR A 193 4.15 -9.91 20.39
N ALA A 194 3.33 -8.87 20.59
CA ALA A 194 3.61 -7.52 20.10
C ALA A 194 4.92 -6.92 20.66
N HIS A 195 5.26 -7.21 21.92
CA HIS A 195 6.51 -6.75 22.53
C HIS A 195 7.76 -7.33 21.82
N ARG A 196 7.71 -8.59 21.37
CA ARG A 196 8.81 -9.25 20.65
C ARG A 196 9.09 -8.60 19.31
N TRP A 197 8.02 -8.18 18.62
CA TRP A 197 8.11 -7.46 17.35
C TRP A 197 8.83 -6.12 17.53
N VAL A 198 8.49 -5.39 18.59
CA VAL A 198 9.13 -4.11 18.97
C VAL A 198 10.63 -4.29 19.23
N GLU A 199 11.00 -5.29 20.02
CA GLU A 199 12.40 -5.57 20.35
C GLU A 199 13.20 -5.99 19.10
N ALA A 200 12.63 -6.89 18.29
CA ALA A 200 13.23 -7.31 17.03
C ALA A 200 13.42 -6.13 16.05
N ALA A 201 12.38 -5.30 15.85
CA ALA A 201 12.47 -4.13 14.99
C ALA A 201 13.54 -3.15 15.49
N THR A 202 13.63 -2.93 16.80
CA THR A 202 14.66 -2.06 17.41
C THR A 202 16.06 -2.60 17.14
N LYS A 203 16.27 -3.90 17.35
CA LYS A 203 17.58 -4.54 17.10
C LYS A 203 17.95 -4.54 15.61
N ILE A 204 16.99 -4.76 14.72
CA ILE A 204 17.18 -4.67 13.26
C ILE A 204 17.50 -3.23 12.86
N ARG A 205 16.81 -2.22 13.40
CA ARG A 205 17.10 -0.81 13.12
C ARG A 205 18.52 -0.45 13.52
N HIS A 206 18.94 -0.86 14.71
CA HIS A 206 20.32 -0.68 15.19
C HIS A 206 21.34 -1.35 14.26
N TYR A 207 21.07 -2.59 13.86
CA TYR A 207 21.93 -3.35 12.95
C TYR A 207 22.09 -2.65 11.58
N LEU A 208 20.98 -2.19 10.98
CA LEU A 208 20.97 -1.49 9.69
C LEU A 208 21.69 -0.13 9.72
N LEU A 209 21.63 0.58 10.84
CA LEU A 209 22.22 1.91 10.99
C LEU A 209 23.71 1.87 11.39
N ASN A 210 24.11 0.93 12.24
CA ASN A 210 25.41 0.99 12.91
C ASN A 210 26.38 -0.10 12.44
N GLU A 211 25.88 -1.29 12.17
CA GLU A 211 26.72 -2.47 11.93
C GLU A 211 26.97 -2.72 10.44
N HIS A 212 26.13 -2.17 9.55
CA HIS A 212 26.28 -2.33 8.10
C HIS A 212 26.99 -1.14 7.45
N LYS A 213 27.97 -1.42 6.58
CA LYS A 213 28.62 -0.43 5.70
C LYS A 213 28.25 -0.70 4.24
N PRO A 214 27.69 0.28 3.48
CA PRO A 214 27.25 1.61 3.93
C PRO A 214 26.01 1.53 4.85
N ARG A 215 25.84 2.55 5.71
CA ARG A 215 24.68 2.68 6.61
C ARG A 215 23.40 2.79 5.78
N ILE A 216 22.45 1.88 5.97
CA ILE A 216 21.24 1.84 5.15
C ILE A 216 20.19 2.77 5.76
N LYS A 217 20.09 3.99 5.19
CA LYS A 217 19.08 4.98 5.57
C LYS A 217 17.74 4.70 4.88
N CYS A 218 17.02 3.71 5.35
CA CYS A 218 15.68 3.35 4.89
C CYS A 218 14.66 3.41 6.03
N ARG A 219 13.36 3.37 5.74
CA ARG A 219 12.34 3.01 6.75
C ARG A 219 12.49 1.53 7.12
N LEU A 220 12.05 1.13 8.30
CA LEU A 220 11.93 -0.28 8.67
C LEU A 220 10.46 -0.57 8.95
N GLU A 221 9.93 -1.67 8.41
CA GLU A 221 8.56 -2.10 8.64
C GLU A 221 8.50 -3.62 8.78
N LEU A 222 8.05 -4.09 9.93
CA LEU A 222 7.61 -5.47 10.16
C LEU A 222 6.09 -5.46 10.12
N ILE A 223 5.48 -6.27 9.26
CA ILE A 223 4.01 -6.33 9.13
C ILE A 223 3.55 -7.75 8.87
N ASP A 224 2.36 -8.09 9.37
CA ASP A 224 1.62 -9.23 8.87
C ASP A 224 0.76 -8.79 7.66
N LEU A 225 1.21 -9.16 6.45
CA LEU A 225 0.47 -8.85 5.24
C LEU A 225 -0.84 -9.59 5.14
N VAL A 226 -1.03 -10.75 5.79
CA VAL A 226 -2.34 -11.40 5.80
C VAL A 226 -3.33 -10.52 6.55
N TYR A 227 -2.90 -9.86 7.64
CA TYR A 227 -3.73 -8.86 8.32
C TYR A 227 -4.02 -7.65 7.42
N GLU A 228 -3.02 -7.07 6.76
CA GLU A 228 -3.23 -5.93 5.83
C GLU A 228 -4.15 -6.31 4.64
N GLU A 229 -3.89 -7.46 4.01
CA GLU A 229 -4.54 -7.97 2.80
C GLU A 229 -5.88 -8.64 3.09
N SER A 230 -6.26 -8.87 4.35
CA SER A 230 -7.54 -9.45 4.78
C SER A 230 -8.76 -8.55 4.49
N ARG A 231 -8.73 -7.85 3.36
CA ARG A 231 -9.85 -7.38 2.54
C ARG A 231 -10.87 -8.46 2.19
N ARG A 232 -10.63 -9.73 2.56
CA ARG A 232 -11.69 -10.75 2.66
C ARG A 232 -12.59 -10.43 3.86
N GLN A 233 -13.22 -9.26 3.76
CA GLN A 233 -14.28 -8.83 4.63
C GLN A 233 -15.51 -9.64 4.26
N ALA A 234 -15.91 -10.52 5.17
CA ALA A 234 -17.24 -11.10 5.06
C ALA A 234 -18.23 -10.16 5.75
N PRO A 235 -19.41 -9.94 5.15
CA PRO A 235 -20.47 -9.23 5.85
C PRO A 235 -20.81 -9.95 7.15
N VAL A 236 -21.12 -9.17 8.19
CA VAL A 236 -21.59 -9.74 9.44
C VAL A 236 -23.04 -10.19 9.25
N PHE A 237 -23.27 -11.51 9.32
CA PHE A 237 -24.61 -12.06 9.18
C PHE A 237 -25.57 -11.44 10.22
N PRO A 238 -26.79 -11.05 9.84
CA PRO A 238 -27.74 -10.35 10.73
C PRO A 238 -28.14 -11.12 12.00
N THR A 239 -27.91 -12.43 12.03
CA THR A 239 -28.30 -13.33 13.13
C THR A 239 -27.34 -13.31 14.31
N LYS A 240 -26.14 -12.73 14.17
CA LYS A 240 -25.17 -12.65 15.26
C LYS A 240 -25.52 -11.49 16.19
N ARG A 241 -25.35 -11.70 17.51
CA ARG A 241 -25.61 -10.68 18.55
C ARG A 241 -25.00 -9.33 18.20
N ILE A 242 -23.74 -9.31 17.77
CA ILE A 242 -23.05 -8.07 17.41
C ILE A 242 -23.74 -7.28 16.29
N SER A 243 -24.37 -7.94 15.31
CA SER A 243 -25.13 -7.28 14.24
C SER A 243 -26.35 -6.56 14.79
N ILE A 244 -27.02 -7.16 15.79
CA ILE A 244 -28.15 -6.54 16.48
C ILE A 244 -27.66 -5.31 17.26
N GLN A 245 -26.54 -5.42 17.97
CA GLN A 245 -25.99 -4.28 18.70
C GLN A 245 -25.60 -3.14 17.76
N TRP A 246 -24.99 -3.50 16.63
CA TRP A 246 -24.55 -2.59 15.58
C TRP A 246 -25.72 -1.82 14.95
N GLU A 247 -26.74 -2.52 14.48
CA GLU A 247 -27.85 -1.92 13.72
C GLU A 247 -29.02 -1.43 14.59
N LYS A 248 -29.34 -2.13 15.68
CA LYS A 248 -30.57 -1.89 16.47
C LYS A 248 -30.32 -1.26 17.83
N GLU A 249 -29.22 -1.57 18.49
CA GLU A 249 -28.90 -1.02 19.83
C GLU A 249 -28.06 0.27 19.77
N GLY A 250 -27.92 0.87 18.58
CA GLY A 250 -27.29 2.17 18.39
C GLY A 250 -25.76 2.18 18.49
N LEU A 251 -25.09 1.02 18.50
CA LEU A 251 -23.62 0.97 18.58
C LEU A 251 -22.97 1.70 17.40
N ARG A 252 -23.51 1.53 16.18
CA ARG A 252 -23.04 2.28 15.00
C ARG A 252 -23.12 3.79 15.19
N GLN A 253 -24.27 4.28 15.67
CA GLN A 253 -24.48 5.71 15.87
C GLN A 253 -23.50 6.27 16.91
N ARG A 254 -23.27 5.55 18.01
CA ARG A 254 -22.29 5.94 19.03
C ARG A 254 -20.88 6.08 18.48
N VAL A 255 -20.46 5.21 17.54
CA VAL A 255 -19.17 5.36 16.84
C VAL A 255 -19.16 6.62 15.99
N ILE A 256 -20.23 6.86 15.21
CA ILE A 256 -20.37 8.04 14.34
C ILE A 256 -20.34 9.35 15.15
N ASP A 257 -21.10 9.41 16.24
CA ASP A 257 -21.15 10.59 17.13
C ASP A 257 -19.75 10.94 17.67
N ARG A 258 -18.93 9.91 17.95
CA ARG A 258 -17.57 10.11 18.46
C ARG A 258 -16.60 10.70 17.45
N ILE A 259 -16.81 10.39 16.17
CA ILE A 259 -15.98 10.89 15.07
C ILE A 259 -16.63 12.07 14.33
N GLN A 260 -17.71 12.62 14.87
CA GLN A 260 -18.38 13.77 14.30
C GLN A 260 -17.41 14.96 14.20
N GLY A 261 -17.40 15.63 13.05
CA GLY A 261 -16.45 16.71 12.75
C GLY A 261 -15.13 16.25 12.14
N ARG A 262 -14.90 14.95 11.96
CA ARG A 262 -13.76 14.39 11.21
C ARG A 262 -14.10 14.15 9.74
N GLN A 263 -13.07 14.02 8.91
CA GLN A 263 -13.22 13.72 7.49
C GLN A 263 -13.40 12.22 7.23
N TRP A 264 -14.30 11.57 7.97
CA TRP A 264 -14.63 10.16 7.77
C TRP A 264 -15.53 9.97 6.55
N LYS A 265 -15.44 8.79 5.94
CA LYS A 265 -16.15 8.41 4.70
C LYS A 265 -17.03 7.19 4.90
N ALA A 266 -16.55 6.22 5.66
CA ALA A 266 -17.32 5.03 5.96
C ALA A 266 -17.05 4.51 7.37
N VAL A 267 -18.08 3.91 7.97
CA VAL A 267 -18.00 3.18 9.24
C VAL A 267 -18.80 1.89 9.06
N ASN A 268 -18.10 0.76 9.03
CA ASN A 268 -18.68 -0.54 8.72
C ASN A 268 -18.25 -1.59 9.73
N LEU A 269 -19.05 -2.64 9.88
CA LEU A 269 -18.73 -3.81 10.69
C LEU A 269 -18.50 -5.01 9.76
N TYR A 270 -17.36 -5.67 9.88
CA TYR A 270 -16.99 -6.85 9.09
C TYR A 270 -16.51 -8.00 9.96
N TYR A 271 -16.55 -9.22 9.42
CA TYR A 271 -15.70 -10.31 9.92
C TYR A 271 -14.38 -10.29 9.17
N VAL A 272 -13.30 -9.98 9.89
CA VAL A 272 -11.95 -10.00 9.35
C VAL A 272 -11.32 -11.35 9.69
N SER A 273 -11.15 -12.21 8.68
CA SER A 273 -10.41 -13.47 8.84
C SER A 273 -8.92 -13.21 8.76
N ARG A 274 -8.20 -13.71 9.76
CA ARG A 274 -6.74 -13.58 9.90
C ARG A 274 -5.99 -14.77 9.31
N LYS A 275 -6.72 -15.73 8.76
CA LYS A 275 -6.19 -16.94 8.15
C LYS A 275 -6.38 -16.86 6.64
N ARG A 276 -5.31 -17.16 5.88
CA ARG A 276 -5.34 -17.12 4.40
C ARG A 276 -6.33 -18.12 3.78
N PHE A 277 -6.64 -19.22 4.46
CA PHE A 277 -7.34 -20.37 3.88
C PHE A 277 -8.59 -20.83 4.64
N ASP A 278 -8.75 -20.44 5.90
CA ASP A 278 -9.98 -20.76 6.62
C ASP A 278 -11.01 -19.69 6.27
N GLY A 279 -12.14 -20.12 5.70
CA GLY A 279 -13.24 -19.25 5.31
C GLY A 279 -13.72 -18.35 6.46
N ALA A 280 -14.63 -17.41 6.15
CA ALA A 280 -15.13 -16.37 7.05
C ALA A 280 -15.66 -16.81 8.45
N ARG A 281 -15.71 -18.11 8.73
CA ARG A 281 -16.20 -18.70 9.99
C ARG A 281 -15.33 -18.34 11.20
N ASP A 282 -14.02 -18.12 11.00
CA ASP A 282 -13.07 -17.82 12.09
C ASP A 282 -12.74 -16.33 12.23
N GLY A 283 -13.43 -15.46 11.47
CA GLY A 283 -13.18 -14.03 11.55
C GLY A 283 -13.55 -13.43 12.90
N GLN A 284 -12.83 -12.39 13.30
CA GLN A 284 -13.24 -11.54 14.44
C GLN A 284 -14.11 -10.39 13.93
N PRO A 285 -15.15 -9.98 14.67
CA PRO A 285 -15.92 -8.81 14.31
C PRO A 285 -15.05 -7.57 14.48
N THR A 286 -14.94 -6.77 13.43
CA THR A 286 -14.06 -5.59 13.40
C THR A 286 -14.85 -4.40 12.87
N VAL A 287 -14.87 -3.32 13.65
CA VAL A 287 -15.33 -2.01 13.20
C VAL A 287 -14.21 -1.39 12.38
N VAL A 288 -14.50 -1.07 11.13
CA VAL A 288 -13.56 -0.42 10.20
C VAL A 288 -14.07 1.00 9.97
N ILE A 289 -13.24 1.97 10.34
CA ILE A 289 -13.46 3.39 10.07
C ILE A 289 -12.53 3.79 8.92
N GLU A 290 -13.11 4.38 7.88
CA GLU A 290 -12.36 4.91 6.74
C GLU A 290 -12.44 6.44 6.76
N ALA A 291 -11.29 7.13 6.74
CA ALA A 291 -11.23 8.58 6.79
C ALA A 291 -10.11 9.16 5.90
N GLN A 292 -10.20 10.46 5.60
CA GLN A 292 -9.18 11.20 4.82
C GLN A 292 -8.07 11.77 5.73
N ASP A 293 -8.44 12.20 6.93
CA ASP A 293 -7.60 12.87 7.92
C ASP A 293 -6.89 11.88 8.89
N VAL A 294 -6.74 10.61 8.50
CA VAL A 294 -6.16 9.53 9.35
C VAL A 294 -4.72 9.77 9.81
N ARG A 295 -4.03 10.76 9.23
CA ARG A 295 -2.68 11.15 9.64
C ARG A 295 -2.69 12.01 10.90
N GLU A 296 -3.82 12.60 11.29
CA GLU A 296 -3.91 13.43 12.48
C GLU A 296 -3.77 12.58 13.76
N ASP A 297 -2.96 13.04 14.70
CA ASP A 297 -2.67 12.34 15.96
C ASP A 297 -3.93 12.09 16.80
N VAL A 298 -4.92 12.97 16.70
CA VAL A 298 -6.21 12.86 17.41
C VAL A 298 -6.94 11.54 17.14
N TRP A 299 -6.78 10.95 15.96
CA TRP A 299 -7.31 9.62 15.67
C TRP A 299 -6.70 8.57 16.61
N TRP A 300 -5.37 8.59 16.73
CA TRP A 300 -4.59 7.56 17.40
C TRP A 300 -4.58 7.74 18.91
N ASP A 301 -4.50 8.98 19.37
CA ASP A 301 -4.30 9.32 20.77
C ASP A 301 -5.61 9.52 21.55
N VAL A 302 -6.70 9.86 20.85
CA VAL A 302 -7.99 10.20 21.48
C VAL A 302 -9.13 9.33 20.97
N LEU A 303 -9.46 9.43 19.68
CA LEU A 303 -10.70 8.87 19.16
C LEU A 303 -10.73 7.34 19.17
N LEU A 304 -9.68 6.67 18.68
CA LEU A 304 -9.63 5.21 18.64
C LEU A 304 -9.62 4.59 20.06
N PRO A 305 -8.82 5.10 21.03
CA PRO A 305 -8.94 4.66 22.43
C PRO A 305 -10.35 4.81 23.00
N GLU A 306 -10.99 5.97 22.83
CA GLU A 306 -12.35 6.20 23.33
C GLU A 306 -13.38 5.26 22.73
N ILE A 307 -13.30 5.02 21.41
CA ILE A 307 -14.20 4.08 20.73
C ILE A 307 -14.00 2.66 21.26
N ARG A 308 -12.73 2.21 21.36
CA ARG A 308 -12.41 0.88 21.92
C ARG A 308 -12.97 0.68 23.32
N ALA A 309 -13.01 1.73 24.15
CA ALA A 309 -13.48 1.63 25.53
C ALA A 309 -14.96 1.22 25.65
N PHE A 310 -15.80 1.51 24.64
CA PHE A 310 -17.21 1.12 24.66
C PHE A 310 -17.59 0.02 23.67
N LEU A 311 -16.67 -0.47 22.84
CA LEU A 311 -16.92 -1.61 21.98
C LEU A 311 -17.10 -2.89 22.82
N PRO A 312 -18.01 -3.80 22.43
CA PRO A 312 -18.15 -5.10 23.10
C PRO A 312 -16.84 -5.89 23.10
N LYS A 313 -16.60 -6.67 24.15
CA LYS A 313 -15.39 -7.51 24.25
C LYS A 313 -15.27 -8.45 23.04
N GLY A 314 -14.10 -8.47 22.43
CA GLY A 314 -13.81 -9.28 21.25
C GLY A 314 -14.20 -8.62 19.92
N VAL A 315 -14.75 -7.39 19.95
CA VAL A 315 -14.88 -6.54 18.77
C VAL A 315 -13.62 -5.70 18.61
N GLU A 316 -13.06 -5.72 17.42
CA GLU A 316 -11.85 -4.97 17.10
C GLU A 316 -12.17 -3.63 16.45
N LEU A 317 -11.18 -2.75 16.40
CA LEU A 317 -11.28 -1.43 15.79
C LEU A 317 -10.07 -1.17 14.91
N GLU A 318 -10.33 -0.88 13.64
CA GLU A 318 -9.33 -0.54 12.65
C GLU A 318 -9.64 0.82 12.00
N LEU A 319 -8.61 1.65 11.87
CA LEU A 319 -8.66 2.90 11.10
C LEU A 319 -7.92 2.70 9.78
N ARG A 320 -8.58 3.05 8.69
CA ARG A 320 -8.02 2.98 7.34
C ARG A 320 -8.11 4.31 6.65
N ARG A 321 -7.13 4.57 5.81
CA ARG A 321 -7.23 5.67 4.86
C ARG A 321 -8.29 5.33 3.81
N TRP A 322 -9.23 6.25 3.61
CA TRP A 322 -10.16 6.16 2.48
C TRP A 322 -9.39 6.17 1.16
N ARG A 323 -9.68 5.21 0.29
CA ARG A 323 -9.25 5.22 -1.11
C ARG A 323 -10.48 5.48 -1.96
N GLU A 324 -10.39 6.45 -2.86
CA GLU A 324 -11.42 6.57 -3.88
C GLU A 324 -11.46 5.26 -4.69
N PRO A 325 -12.67 4.72 -4.97
CA PRO A 325 -12.80 3.64 -5.94
C PRO A 325 -12.12 4.07 -7.24
N TRP A 326 -11.31 3.19 -7.82
CA TRP A 326 -10.75 3.43 -9.14
C TRP A 326 -11.90 3.60 -10.12
N ASN A 327 -12.05 4.82 -10.67
CA ASN A 327 -12.98 5.10 -11.76
C ASN A 327 -12.43 4.57 -13.09
#